data_AF-A0A087H109-F1
#
_entry.id   AF-A0A087H109-F1
#
_cell.length_a   1.000
_cell.length_b   1.000
_cell.length_c   1.000
_cell.angle_alpha   90.00
_cell.angle_beta   90.00
_cell.angle_gamma   90.00
#
_symmetry.space_group_name_H-M   'P 1'
#
loop_
_entity.id
_entity.type
_entity.pdbx_description
1 polymer ?
#
loop_
_entity_poly.entity_id
_entity_poly.type
_entity_poly.pdbx_seq_one_letter_code
_entity_poly.pdbx_strand_id
1 'polypeptide(L)' 'MRLLKVATCNLNQWAMEFECNMKNIKASITEAKASGAVIRLGPELEITGYGCEDHFNHDHIRCMQIYFTYNKRLTL' A
#
# COMPACT_ATOMS: atom_id res chain seq x y z
N MET A 1 21.06 2.39 -22.64
CA MET A 1 20.53 2.34 -21.25
C MET A 1 19.22 3.09 -21.21
N ARG A 2 18.16 2.53 -20.59
CA ARG A 2 16.85 3.18 -20.44
C ARG A 2 16.77 3.82 -19.05
N LEU A 3 16.35 5.08 -18.97
CA LEU A 3 16.13 5.74 -17.68
C LEU A 3 14.79 5.30 -17.09
N LEU A 4 14.79 4.98 -15.80
CA LEU A 4 13.61 4.58 -15.03
C LEU A 4 13.39 5.58 -13.90
N LYS A 5 12.15 6.00 -13.72
CA LYS A 5 11.75 6.83 -12.58
C LYS A 5 11.02 5.95 -11.57
N VAL A 6 11.54 5.90 -10.35
CA VAL A 6 10.97 5.15 -9.23
C VAL A 6 10.51 6.15 -8.18
N ALA A 7 9.32 5.94 -7.64
CA ALA A 7 8.76 6.71 -6.53
C ALA A 7 8.78 5.85 -5.26
N THR A 8 9.13 6.48 -4.15
CA THR A 8 8.93 5.94 -2.81
C THR A 8 7.97 6.88 -2.06
N CYS A 9 7.27 6.37 -1.06
CA CYS A 9 6.35 7.17 -0.26
C CYS A 9 6.37 6.76 1.20
N ASN A 10 6.01 7.71 2.05
CA ASN A 10 5.76 7.50 3.46
C ASN A 10 4.27 7.80 3.69
N LEU A 11 3.53 6.83 4.25
CA LEU A 11 2.09 6.94 4.45
C LEU A 11 1.78 6.94 5.95
N ASN A 12 0.86 7.82 6.36
CA ASN A 12 0.35 7.86 7.71
C ASN A 12 -0.75 6.80 7.90
N GLN A 13 -0.33 5.55 8.05
CA GLN A 13 -1.25 4.41 8.19
C GLN A 13 -1.56 4.13 9.64
N TRP A 14 -2.82 3.79 9.93
CA TRP A 14 -3.28 3.42 11.26
C TRP A 14 -3.63 1.93 11.29
N ALA A 15 -3.27 1.27 12.39
CA ALA A 15 -3.55 -0.14 12.56
C ALA A 15 -5.06 -0.40 12.50
N MET A 16 -5.47 -1.36 11.67
CA MET A 16 -6.88 -1.77 11.46
C MET A 16 -7.79 -0.74 10.78
N GLU A 17 -7.28 0.44 10.39
CA GLU A 17 -8.07 1.43 9.63
C GLU A 17 -7.86 1.23 8.12
N PHE A 18 -8.59 0.25 7.55
CA PHE A 18 -8.39 -0.17 6.17
C PHE A 18 -8.85 0.87 5.14
N GLU A 19 -9.90 1.64 5.43
CA GLU A 19 -10.48 2.57 4.46
C GLU A 19 -9.59 3.79 4.23
N CYS A 20 -9.12 4.40 5.32
CA CYS A 20 -8.15 5.48 5.35
C CYS A 20 -6.83 5.02 4.76
N ASN A 21 -6.32 3.85 5.18
CA ASN A 21 -5.08 3.31 4.65
C ASN A 21 -5.16 3.12 3.13
N MET A 22 -6.30 2.63 2.62
CA MET A 22 -6.55 2.48 1.19
C MET A 22 -6.62 3.82 0.45
N LYS A 23 -7.25 4.83 1.02
CA LYS A 23 -7.30 6.19 0.45
C LYS A 23 -5.88 6.76 0.32
N ASN A 24 -5.05 6.62 1.35
CA ASN A 24 -3.66 7.08 1.35
C ASN A 24 -2.82 6.35 0.28
N ILE A 25 -2.97 5.04 0.16
CA ILE A 25 -2.28 4.25 -0.89
C ILE A 25 -2.69 4.75 -2.27
N LYS A 26 -3.99 4.88 -2.54
CA LYS A 26 -4.50 5.33 -3.85
C LYS A 26 -4.03 6.74 -4.20
N ALA A 27 -4.00 7.66 -3.24
CA ALA A 27 -3.49 9.02 -3.43
C ALA A 27 -2.00 8.97 -3.85
N SER A 28 -1.16 8.24 -3.11
CA SER A 28 0.26 8.13 -3.42
C SER A 28 0.56 7.47 -4.78
N ILE A 29 -0.26 6.49 -5.20
CA ILE A 29 -0.16 5.89 -6.53
C ILE A 29 -0.47 6.94 -7.60
N THR A 30 -1.51 7.74 -7.38
CA THR A 30 -1.91 8.80 -8.32
C THR A 30 -0.78 9.84 -8.49
N GLU A 31 -0.16 10.26 -7.40
CA GLU A 31 0.99 11.18 -7.42
C GLU A 31 2.22 10.58 -8.10
N ALA A 32 2.51 9.29 -7.85
CA ALA A 32 3.60 8.58 -8.51
C ALA A 32 3.38 8.49 -10.03
N LYS A 33 2.15 8.18 -10.47
CA LYS A 33 1.77 8.17 -11.90
C LYS A 33 1.90 9.57 -12.51
N ALA A 34 1.37 10.61 -11.85
CA ALA A 34 1.48 11.99 -12.31
C ALA A 34 2.95 12.45 -12.43
N SER A 35 3.82 11.94 -11.58
CA SER A 35 5.27 12.19 -11.62
C SER A 35 5.99 11.40 -12.72
N GLY A 36 5.32 10.48 -13.42
CA GLY A 36 5.90 9.60 -14.45
C GLY A 36 6.73 8.46 -13.88
N ALA A 37 6.49 8.06 -12.62
CA ALA A 37 7.15 6.92 -12.03
C ALA A 37 6.54 5.62 -12.56
N VAL A 38 7.40 4.67 -12.92
CA VAL A 38 7.00 3.34 -13.44
C VAL A 38 7.01 2.27 -12.35
N ILE A 39 7.58 2.59 -11.18
CA ILE A 39 7.55 1.77 -9.98
C ILE A 39 7.22 2.68 -8.80
N ARG A 40 6.28 2.26 -7.95
CA ARG A 40 5.93 2.91 -6.68
C ARG A 40 6.17 1.92 -5.56
N LEU A 41 7.02 2.29 -4.62
CA LEU A 41 7.30 1.52 -3.41
C LEU A 41 6.60 2.20 -2.23
N GLY A 42 5.90 1.40 -1.43
CA GLY A 42 5.22 1.84 -0.21
C GLY A 42 5.83 1.22 1.04
N PRO A 43 5.46 1.70 2.24
CA PRO A 43 5.92 1.14 3.50
C PRO A 43 5.43 -0.30 3.70
N GLU A 44 6.13 -1.04 4.56
CA GLU A 44 5.75 -2.39 4.95
C GLU A 44 4.36 -2.41 5.59
N LEU A 45 3.57 -3.45 5.28
CA LEU A 45 2.23 -3.65 5.84
C LEU A 45 1.31 -2.42 5.71
N GLU A 46 1.49 -1.61 4.66
CA GLU A 46 0.75 -0.35 4.47
C GLU A 46 -0.78 -0.50 4.38
N ILE A 47 -1.31 -1.71 4.12
CA ILE A 47 -2.76 -1.95 4.01
C ILE A 47 -3.36 -2.09 5.42
N THR A 48 -2.77 -2.94 6.26
CA THR A 48 -3.22 -3.20 7.64
C THR A 48 -2.76 -2.12 8.62
N GLY A 49 -1.66 -1.44 8.30
CA GLY A 49 -0.85 -0.72 9.26
C GLY A 49 0.16 -1.67 9.91
N TYR A 50 1.33 -1.13 10.27
CA TYR A 50 2.42 -1.91 10.86
C TYR A 50 2.08 -2.39 12.28
N GLY A 51 1.50 -1.52 13.11
CA GLY A 51 1.21 -1.77 14.53
C GLY A 51 -0.03 -2.62 14.82
N CYS A 52 -0.36 -3.62 14.00
CA CYS A 52 -1.47 -4.54 14.29
C CYS A 52 -1.10 -5.60 15.35
N GLU A 53 0.19 -5.90 15.53
CA GLU A 53 0.68 -6.85 16.55
C GLU A 53 -0.13 -8.17 16.53
N ASP A 54 -0.60 -8.64 17.68
CA ASP A 54 -1.37 -9.89 17.81
C ASP A 54 -2.65 -9.94 16.98
N HIS A 55 -3.16 -8.79 16.51
CA HIS A 55 -4.34 -8.77 15.64
C HIS A 55 -4.07 -9.40 14.26
N PHE A 56 -2.81 -9.57 13.85
CA PHE A 56 -2.47 -10.33 12.64
C PHE A 56 -2.93 -11.80 12.69
N ASN A 57 -3.12 -12.37 13.89
CA ASN A 57 -3.58 -13.74 14.08
C ASN A 57 -5.10 -13.90 13.91
N HIS A 58 -5.84 -12.80 13.75
CA HIS A 58 -7.26 -12.87 13.41
C HIS A 58 -7.44 -13.10 11.90
N ASP A 59 -8.23 -14.12 11.55
CA ASP A 59 -8.50 -14.52 10.16
C ASP A 59 -8.96 -13.36 9.27
N HIS A 60 -9.65 -12.38 9.85
CA HIS A 60 -10.15 -11.21 9.15
C HIS A 60 -9.03 -10.28 8.64
N ILE A 61 -7.96 -10.10 9.41
CA ILE A 61 -6.81 -9.27 9.03
C ILE A 61 -5.96 -9.99 7.98
N ARG A 62 -5.75 -11.30 8.17
CA ARG A 62 -5.01 -12.13 7.22
C ARG A 62 -5.71 -12.20 5.86
N CYS A 63 -7.03 -12.40 5.83
CA CYS A 63 -7.80 -12.40 4.59
C CYS A 63 -7.75 -11.05 3.87
N MET A 64 -7.83 -9.92 4.58
CA MET A 64 -7.72 -8.61 3.95
C MET A 64 -6.33 -8.35 3.35
N GLN A 65 -5.24 -8.66 4.06
CA GLN A 65 -3.89 -8.48 3.52
C GLN A 65 -3.69 -9.31 2.24
N ILE A 66 -4.17 -10.55 2.23
CA ILE A 66 -4.11 -11.44 1.05
C ILE A 66 -5.00 -10.87 -0.07
N TYR A 67 -6.27 -10.58 0.21
CA TYR A 67 -7.23 -10.08 -0.78
C TYR A 67 -6.74 -8.83 -1.49
N PHE A 68 -6.16 -7.88 -0.75
CA PHE A 68 -5.61 -6.66 -1.32
C PHE A 68 -4.27 -6.86 -2.01
N THR A 69 -3.42 -7.78 -1.56
CA THR A 69 -2.19 -8.14 -2.30
C THR A 69 -2.54 -8.79 -3.64
N TYR A 70 -3.59 -9.62 -3.69
CA TYR A 70 -4.11 -10.22 -4.92
C TYR A 70 -4.78 -9.19 -5.85
N ASN A 71 -5.53 -8.23 -5.30
CA ASN A 71 -6.14 -7.14 -6.06
C ASN A 71 -5.17 -5.98 -6.38
N LYS A 72 -3.97 -5.95 -5.78
CA LYS A 72 -2.88 -5.03 -6.12
C LYS A 72 -2.27 -5.27 -7.50
N ARG A 73 -2.89 -6.11 -8.34
CA ARG A 73 -2.82 -6.00 -9.82
C ARG A 73 -3.44 -4.70 -10.37
N LEU A 74 -3.52 -3.65 -9.56
CA LEU A 74 -3.52 -2.28 -10.05
C LEU A 74 -2.08 -1.95 -10.45
N THR A 75 -1.70 -2.40 -11.64
CA THR A 75 -0.55 -1.90 -12.38
C THR A 75 -0.54 -0.37 -12.35
N LEU A 76 0.65 0.21 -12.18
CA LEU A 76 0.87 1.62 -12.54
C LEU A 76 0.39 1.87 -13.97
#